data_AF-A0A946QA97-F1
#
_entry.id   AF-A0A946QA97-F1
#
_cell.length_a   1.000
_cell.length_b   1.000
_cell.length_c   1.000
_cell.angle_alpha   90.00
_cell.angle_beta   90.00
_cell.angle_gamma   90.00
#
_symmetry.space_group_name_H-M   'P 1'
#
loop_
_entity.id
_entity.type
_entity.pdbx_description
1 polymer ?
#
loop_
_entity_poly.entity_id
_entity_poly.type
_entity_poly.pdbx_seq_one_letter_code
_entity_poly.pdbx_strand_id
1 'polypeptide(L)'
;MGAGVIPLAIKDGELLFLFQKTFSGRKAGTLIDFGGGLNEGESYRQAAVREFVEESETLYFADHIESACRSESSVQQQIQQIDKLFECTLSEHPDWWCRRASINPNKPKDWRTYFIEFPFRELSPLNQEWSSNSQGRFKKRRQLLWISADQLLKTYAQSPDRLWKRVRQLEGAEALIHKIQASLPLGAV
;
A
#
# COMPACT_ATOMS: atom_id res chain seq x y z
N MET A 1 16.67 6.82 -3.83
CA MET A 1 15.55 6.38 -4.69
C MET A 1 14.66 5.47 -3.88
N GLY A 2 13.37 5.41 -4.14
CA GLY A 2 12.48 4.46 -3.44
C GLY A 2 11.17 4.23 -4.18
N ALA A 3 10.43 3.22 -3.75
CA ALA A 3 9.12 2.96 -4.30
C ALA A 3 8.16 2.45 -3.24
N GLY A 4 6.87 2.58 -3.52
CA GLY A 4 5.84 1.96 -2.73
C GLY A 4 4.59 1.66 -3.53
N VAL A 5 3.64 1.03 -2.87
CA VAL A 5 2.31 0.73 -3.39
C VAL A 5 1.26 1.13 -2.37
N ILE A 6 0.17 1.69 -2.88
CA ILE A 6 -1.11 1.83 -2.19
C ILE A 6 -2.05 0.87 -2.90
N PRO A 7 -2.29 -0.31 -2.31
CA PRO A 7 -3.32 -1.22 -2.78
C PRO A 7 -4.68 -0.53 -2.81
N LEU A 8 -5.48 -0.81 -3.83
CA LEU A 8 -6.87 -0.42 -3.88
C LEU A 8 -7.77 -1.62 -4.20
N ALA A 9 -9.00 -1.56 -3.73
CA ALA A 9 -10.02 -2.57 -4.00
C ALA A 9 -11.40 -1.90 -4.03
N ILE A 10 -12.35 -2.55 -4.70
CA ILE A 10 -13.75 -2.16 -4.68
C ILE A 10 -14.50 -3.16 -3.80
N LYS A 11 -15.26 -2.66 -2.82
CA LYS A 11 -16.16 -3.48 -2.01
C LYS A 11 -17.49 -2.75 -1.87
N ASP A 12 -18.59 -3.42 -2.21
CA ASP A 12 -19.95 -2.88 -2.12
C ASP A 12 -20.10 -1.51 -2.79
N GLY A 13 -19.48 -1.36 -3.97
CA GLY A 13 -19.49 -0.12 -4.76
C GLY A 13 -18.56 0.99 -4.25
N GLU A 14 -17.86 0.77 -3.14
CA GLU A 14 -16.95 1.74 -2.55
C GLU A 14 -15.49 1.49 -2.95
N LEU A 15 -14.78 2.53 -3.37
CA LEU A 15 -13.34 2.52 -3.60
C LEU A 15 -12.60 2.60 -2.27
N LEU A 16 -11.80 1.59 -1.96
CA LEU A 16 -11.03 1.48 -0.74
C LEU A 16 -9.53 1.45 -1.04
N PHE A 17 -8.73 2.10 -0.20
CA PHE A 17 -7.27 2.12 -0.27
C PHE A 17 -6.67 1.50 0.99
N LEU A 18 -5.74 0.56 0.83
CA LEU A 18 -5.10 -0.12 1.94
C LEU A 18 -3.93 0.70 2.46
N PHE A 19 -3.96 0.97 3.76
CA PHE A 19 -2.86 1.56 4.49
C PHE A 19 -2.47 0.69 5.68
N GLN A 20 -1.26 0.91 6.18
CA GLN A 20 -0.80 0.35 7.45
C GLN A 20 -0.56 1.45 8.48
N LYS A 21 -0.71 1.09 9.76
CA LYS A 21 -0.24 1.85 10.92
C LYS A 21 0.83 1.04 11.66
N THR A 22 1.78 1.74 12.28
CA THR A 22 2.67 1.13 13.27
C THR A 22 2.11 1.34 14.67
N PHE A 23 2.29 0.34 15.53
CA PHE A 23 1.89 0.43 16.95
C PHE A 23 2.78 1.37 17.76
N SER A 24 4.02 1.59 17.31
CA SER A 24 5.00 2.42 18.00
C SER A 24 5.97 3.10 17.02
N GLY A 25 6.85 3.95 17.56
CA GLY A 25 7.89 4.63 16.82
C GLY A 25 7.42 5.86 16.04
N ARG A 26 8.32 6.42 15.21
CA ARG A 26 8.13 7.72 14.55
C ARG A 26 6.90 7.83 13.64
N LYS A 27 6.42 6.71 13.09
CA LYS A 27 5.27 6.68 12.16
C LYS A 27 3.95 6.39 12.87
N ALA A 28 3.96 6.14 14.18
CA ALA A 28 2.78 5.79 14.94
C ALA A 28 1.71 6.88 14.81
N GLY A 29 0.45 6.48 14.67
CA GLY A 29 -0.69 7.40 14.49
C GLY A 29 -0.92 7.89 13.06
N THR A 30 -0.05 7.59 12.09
CA THR A 30 -0.21 8.01 10.69
C THR A 30 -0.61 6.85 9.76
N LEU A 31 -1.31 7.15 8.66
CA LEU A 31 -1.54 6.22 7.55
C LEU A 31 -0.28 6.15 6.67
N ILE A 32 0.22 4.94 6.44
CA ILE A 32 1.50 4.68 5.79
C ILE A 32 1.25 3.78 4.57
N ASP A 33 1.89 4.13 3.45
CA ASP A 33 2.02 3.26 2.27
C ASP A 33 2.91 2.05 2.55
N PHE A 34 2.89 1.06 1.66
CA PHE A 34 3.85 -0.04 1.68
C PHE A 34 5.04 0.35 0.80
N GLY A 35 6.19 0.63 1.40
CA GLY A 35 7.29 1.16 0.60
C GLY A 35 8.59 1.48 1.32
N GLY A 36 9.67 1.39 0.56
CA GLY A 36 11.05 1.53 1.02
C GLY A 36 12.03 1.94 -0.08
N GLY A 37 13.32 1.77 0.22
CA GLY A 37 14.40 2.13 -0.71
C GLY A 37 14.57 1.10 -1.81
N LEU A 38 15.16 1.51 -2.93
CA LEU A 38 15.61 0.59 -3.97
C LEU A 38 16.89 -0.13 -3.51
N ASN A 39 16.99 -1.41 -3.84
CA ASN A 39 18.24 -2.16 -3.85
C ASN A 39 19.04 -1.91 -5.15
N GLU A 40 20.30 -2.34 -5.18
CA GLU A 40 21.13 -2.23 -6.39
C GLU A 40 20.51 -3.01 -7.57
N GLY A 41 20.39 -2.34 -8.72
CA GLY A 41 19.78 -2.92 -9.93
C GLY A 41 18.25 -3.08 -9.89
N GLU A 42 17.60 -2.72 -8.78
CA GLU A 42 16.15 -2.90 -8.61
C GLU A 42 15.35 -1.78 -9.29
N SER A 43 14.33 -2.14 -10.07
CA SER A 43 13.38 -1.17 -10.62
C SER A 43 12.40 -0.66 -9.55
N TYR A 44 11.74 0.47 -9.82
CA TYR A 44 10.68 1.01 -8.94
C TYR A 44 9.55 0.00 -8.68
N ARG A 45 9.11 -0.73 -9.70
CA ARG A 45 8.07 -1.75 -9.57
C ARG A 45 8.53 -2.90 -8.67
N GLN A 46 9.72 -3.45 -8.92
CA GLN A 46 10.29 -4.52 -8.10
C GLN A 46 10.42 -4.11 -6.63
N ALA A 47 10.90 -2.88 -6.37
CA ALA A 47 10.98 -2.34 -5.02
C ALA A 47 9.60 -2.23 -4.35
N ALA A 48 8.58 -1.71 -5.05
CA ALA A 48 7.23 -1.59 -4.50
C ALA A 48 6.61 -2.97 -4.18
N VAL A 49 6.78 -3.95 -5.08
CA VAL A 49 6.32 -5.33 -4.88
C VAL A 49 7.01 -5.96 -3.67
N ARG A 50 8.34 -5.93 -3.61
CA ARG A 50 9.13 -6.47 -2.50
C ARG A 50 8.74 -5.84 -1.17
N GLU A 51 8.64 -4.52 -1.12
CA GLU A 51 8.31 -3.79 0.11
C GLU A 51 6.90 -4.14 0.61
N PHE A 52 5.92 -4.34 -0.27
CA PHE A 52 4.61 -4.85 0.14
C PHE A 52 4.70 -6.23 0.78
N VAL A 53 5.38 -7.18 0.14
CA VAL A 53 5.53 -8.55 0.67
C VAL A 53 6.23 -8.54 2.01
N GLU A 54 7.31 -7.77 2.15
CA GLU A 54 8.07 -7.68 3.38
C GLU A 54 7.33 -6.95 4.51
N GLU A 55 6.60 -5.88 4.22
CA GLU A 55 5.87 -5.10 5.23
C GLU A 55 4.54 -5.75 5.62
N SER A 56 3.95 -6.56 4.74
CA SER A 56 2.81 -7.44 5.06
C SER A 56 3.23 -8.77 5.68
N GLU A 57 4.54 -9.04 5.81
CA GLU A 57 5.08 -10.29 6.35
C GLU A 57 4.46 -11.54 5.69
N THR A 58 4.18 -11.46 4.38
CA THR A 58 3.48 -12.48 3.58
C THR A 58 2.06 -12.84 4.05
N LEU A 59 1.46 -12.04 4.93
CA LEU A 59 0.17 -12.37 5.55
C LEU A 59 -1.02 -12.03 4.63
N TYR A 60 -0.88 -11.02 3.77
CA TYR A 60 -1.98 -10.52 2.96
C TYR A 60 -2.52 -11.53 1.94
N PHE A 61 -1.71 -12.45 1.45
CA PHE A 61 -2.12 -13.49 0.49
C PHE A 61 -2.00 -14.91 1.06
N ALA A 62 -1.76 -15.06 2.36
CA ALA A 62 -1.72 -16.40 2.93
C ALA A 62 -3.11 -17.05 2.95
N ASP A 63 -3.20 -18.33 2.58
CA ASP A 63 -4.43 -19.10 2.69
C ASP A 63 -4.74 -19.46 4.15
N HIS A 64 -3.70 -19.83 4.91
CA HIS A 64 -3.77 -20.19 6.32
C HIS A 64 -3.06 -19.15 7.18
N ILE A 65 -3.81 -18.16 7.65
CA ILE A 65 -3.28 -16.98 8.35
C ILE A 65 -2.65 -17.37 9.69
N GLU A 66 -3.05 -18.47 10.32
CA GLU A 66 -2.57 -18.94 11.62
C GLU A 66 -1.17 -19.57 11.56
N SER A 67 -0.76 -20.05 10.39
CA SER A 67 0.56 -20.68 10.17
C SER A 67 1.48 -19.87 9.24
N ALA A 68 0.94 -18.87 8.54
CA ALA A 68 1.68 -18.00 7.63
C ALA A 68 2.92 -17.37 8.29
N CYS A 69 4.10 -17.66 7.78
CA CYS A 69 5.32 -17.00 8.20
C CYS A 69 6.17 -16.66 6.98
N ARG A 70 7.00 -15.64 7.13
CA ARG A 70 7.89 -15.22 6.05
C ARG A 70 8.97 -16.27 5.83
N SER A 71 8.82 -17.05 4.77
CA SER A 71 9.82 -17.95 4.21
C SER A 71 10.29 -17.46 2.85
N GLU A 72 11.41 -17.98 2.35
CA GLU A 72 11.88 -17.66 0.99
C GLU A 72 10.84 -18.04 -0.06
N SER A 73 10.23 -19.24 0.09
CA SER A 73 9.19 -19.74 -0.81
C SER A 73 7.96 -18.85 -0.82
N SER A 74 7.43 -18.48 0.36
CA SER A 74 6.23 -17.63 0.44
C SER A 74 6.50 -16.21 -0.09
N VAL A 75 7.72 -15.68 0.12
CA VAL A 75 8.11 -14.39 -0.45
C VAL A 75 8.14 -14.46 -1.97
N GLN A 76 8.80 -15.47 -2.55
CA GLN A 76 8.90 -15.61 -4.00
C GLN A 76 7.52 -15.79 -4.66
N GLN A 77 6.66 -16.63 -4.06
CA GLN A 77 5.29 -16.85 -4.55
C GLN A 77 4.47 -15.55 -4.54
N GLN A 78 4.50 -14.79 -3.44
CA GLN A 78 3.73 -13.54 -3.36
C GLN A 78 4.31 -12.43 -4.22
N ILE A 79 5.63 -12.36 -4.40
CA ILE A 79 6.24 -11.45 -5.38
C ILE A 79 5.63 -11.70 -6.77
N GLN A 80 5.57 -12.97 -7.21
CA GLN A 80 4.98 -13.31 -8.51
C GLN A 80 3.49 -12.96 -8.59
N GLN A 81 2.74 -13.20 -7.52
CA GLN A 81 1.31 -12.88 -7.48
C GLN A 81 1.07 -11.37 -7.61
N ILE A 82 1.80 -10.56 -6.86
CA ILE A 82 1.64 -9.11 -6.86
C ILE A 82 2.17 -8.52 -8.16
N ASP A 83 3.25 -9.07 -8.70
CA ASP A 83 3.79 -8.61 -9.98
C ASP A 83 2.76 -8.78 -11.10
N LYS A 84 1.94 -9.83 -11.08
CA LYS A 84 0.80 -9.98 -11.99
C LYS A 84 -0.27 -8.90 -11.77
N LEU A 85 -0.58 -8.53 -10.52
CA LEU A 85 -1.52 -7.43 -10.23
C LEU A 85 -1.01 -6.09 -10.76
N PHE A 86 0.29 -5.84 -10.63
CA PHE A 86 0.93 -4.67 -11.24
C PHE A 86 0.81 -4.69 -12.76
N GLU A 87 1.07 -5.83 -13.39
CA GLU A 87 0.93 -5.97 -14.85
C GLU A 87 -0.49 -5.67 -15.31
N CYS A 88 -1.48 -6.35 -14.72
CA CYS A 88 -2.89 -6.14 -15.04
C CYS A 88 -3.28 -4.68 -14.87
N THR A 89 -3.06 -4.10 -13.68
CA THR A 89 -3.47 -2.72 -13.39
C THR A 89 -2.79 -1.72 -14.32
N LEU A 90 -1.47 -1.80 -14.48
CA LEU A 90 -0.71 -0.78 -15.22
C LEU A 90 -0.78 -0.94 -16.73
N SER A 91 -1.20 -2.12 -17.23
CA SER A 91 -1.50 -2.30 -18.66
C SER A 91 -2.73 -1.50 -19.09
N GLU A 92 -3.73 -1.39 -18.23
CA GLU A 92 -4.96 -0.62 -18.47
C GLU A 92 -4.82 0.83 -18.00
N HIS A 93 -4.05 1.05 -16.94
CA HIS A 93 -3.91 2.33 -16.26
C HIS A 93 -2.43 2.71 -16.04
N PRO A 94 -1.67 2.99 -17.11
CA PRO A 94 -0.23 3.25 -17.03
C PRO A 94 0.16 4.49 -16.21
N ASP A 95 -0.80 5.37 -15.93
CA ASP A 95 -0.60 6.60 -15.16
C ASP A 95 -1.07 6.50 -13.69
N TRP A 96 -1.44 5.31 -13.20
CA TRP A 96 -1.83 5.08 -11.80
C TRP A 96 -0.62 4.98 -10.87
N TRP A 97 0.13 6.07 -10.81
CA TRP A 97 1.23 6.25 -9.88
C TRP A 97 1.54 7.73 -9.68
N CYS A 98 2.04 8.08 -8.50
CA CYS A 98 2.46 9.43 -8.15
C CYS A 98 3.97 9.49 -7.89
N ARG A 99 4.57 10.62 -8.26
CA ARG A 99 5.88 11.02 -7.73
C ARG A 99 5.71 11.58 -6.33
N ARG A 100 6.81 11.58 -5.58
CA ARG A 100 6.86 12.29 -4.30
C ARG A 100 7.45 13.69 -4.48
N ALA A 101 6.69 14.69 -4.09
CA ALA A 101 7.14 16.06 -4.01
C ALA A 101 8.39 16.17 -3.11
N SER A 102 9.36 16.96 -3.57
CA SER A 102 10.44 17.40 -2.73
C SER A 102 10.12 18.75 -2.12
N ILE A 103 10.44 18.89 -0.83
CA ILE A 103 10.38 20.20 -0.15
C ILE A 103 11.44 21.14 -0.74
N ASN A 104 12.52 20.59 -1.31
CA ASN A 104 13.54 21.36 -2.00
C ASN A 104 13.47 21.03 -3.51
N PRO A 105 12.97 21.96 -4.36
CA PRO A 105 12.89 21.76 -5.80
C PRO A 105 14.24 21.39 -6.44
N ASN A 106 15.35 21.86 -5.86
CA ASN A 106 16.71 21.59 -6.35
C ASN A 106 17.25 20.22 -5.92
N LYS A 107 16.50 19.47 -5.10
CA LYS A 107 16.83 18.10 -4.68
C LYS A 107 15.57 17.24 -4.77
N PRO A 108 15.13 16.86 -5.98
CA PRO A 108 13.94 16.05 -6.16
C PRO A 108 14.08 14.74 -5.38
N LYS A 109 12.99 14.27 -4.79
CA LYS A 109 12.96 12.95 -4.17
C LYS A 109 12.62 11.96 -5.27
N ASP A 110 13.60 11.17 -5.65
CA ASP A 110 13.37 10.12 -6.62
C ASP A 110 12.58 8.98 -5.97
N TRP A 111 11.25 9.04 -6.09
CA TRP A 111 10.30 8.14 -5.47
C TRP A 111 9.03 7.99 -6.30
N ARG A 112 8.53 6.76 -6.40
CA ARG A 112 7.24 6.44 -7.04
C ARG A 112 6.33 5.66 -6.10
N THR A 113 5.07 6.06 -5.99
CA THR A 113 4.03 5.25 -5.33
C THR A 113 2.99 4.84 -6.34
N TYR A 114 2.79 3.54 -6.51
CA TYR A 114 1.82 2.97 -7.43
C TYR A 114 0.46 2.76 -6.75
N PHE A 115 -0.62 2.90 -7.51
CA PHE A 115 -1.98 2.58 -7.09
C PHE A 115 -2.39 1.33 -7.87
N ILE A 116 -2.47 0.20 -7.16
CA ILE A 116 -2.57 -1.13 -7.80
C ILE A 116 -3.81 -1.84 -7.28
N GLU A 117 -4.55 -2.47 -8.19
CA GLU A 117 -5.73 -3.23 -7.82
C GLU A 117 -5.34 -4.52 -7.09
N PHE A 118 -5.97 -4.75 -5.95
CA PHE A 118 -5.83 -5.94 -5.15
C PHE A 118 -7.18 -6.59 -4.91
N PRO A 119 -7.24 -7.92 -4.73
CA PRO A 119 -8.43 -8.54 -4.21
C PRO A 119 -8.72 -7.98 -2.81
N PHE A 120 -9.96 -7.58 -2.58
CA PHE A 120 -10.40 -7.16 -1.25
C PHE A 120 -10.21 -8.31 -0.25
N ARG A 121 -9.73 -7.98 0.94
CA ARG A 121 -9.51 -8.95 2.01
C ARG A 121 -9.99 -8.39 3.34
N GLU A 122 -10.70 -9.23 4.10
CA GLU A 122 -11.07 -8.95 5.48
C GLU A 122 -9.82 -8.85 6.35
N LEU A 123 -9.64 -7.69 6.99
CA LEU A 123 -8.40 -7.37 7.69
C LEU A 123 -8.40 -7.80 9.17
N SER A 124 -9.58 -8.04 9.76
CA SER A 124 -9.71 -8.37 11.18
C SER A 124 -8.89 -9.60 11.57
N PRO A 125 -8.91 -10.73 10.82
CA PRO A 125 -8.09 -11.89 11.15
C PRO A 125 -6.58 -11.60 11.07
N LEU A 126 -6.15 -10.82 10.07
CA LEU A 126 -4.73 -10.46 9.87
C LEU A 126 -4.23 -9.56 11.00
N ASN A 127 -5.04 -8.56 11.35
CA ASN A 127 -4.76 -7.64 12.44
C ASN A 127 -4.75 -8.35 13.79
N GLN A 128 -5.61 -9.36 13.99
CA GLN A 128 -5.60 -10.18 15.19
C GLN A 128 -4.26 -10.92 15.34
N GLU A 129 -3.81 -11.62 14.31
CA GLU A 129 -2.52 -12.33 14.29
C GLU A 129 -1.32 -11.40 14.57
N TRP A 130 -1.31 -10.19 14.00
CA TRP A 130 -0.26 -9.21 14.29
C TRP A 130 -0.33 -8.62 15.70
N SER A 131 -1.52 -8.45 16.24
CA SER A 131 -1.73 -7.94 17.60
C SER A 131 -1.33 -8.98 18.66
N SER A 132 -1.61 -10.26 18.42
CA SER A 132 -1.34 -11.38 19.32
C SER A 132 0.07 -11.96 19.20
N ASN A 133 0.87 -11.49 18.23
CA ASN A 133 2.24 -11.93 17.97
C ASN A 133 3.15 -11.79 19.21
N SER A 134 3.18 -12.84 20.02
CA SER A 134 3.93 -12.95 21.27
C SER A 134 5.24 -13.71 21.10
N GLN A 135 5.39 -14.50 20.03
CA GLN A 135 6.52 -15.40 19.80
C GLN A 135 7.52 -14.92 18.73
N GLY A 136 7.40 -13.67 18.25
CA GLY A 136 8.34 -13.11 17.29
C GLY A 136 8.18 -13.62 15.85
N ARG A 137 7.04 -14.26 15.53
CA ARG A 137 6.69 -14.77 14.20
C ARG A 137 6.74 -13.70 13.11
N PHE A 138 6.34 -12.48 13.45
CA PHE A 138 6.41 -11.32 12.57
C PHE A 138 7.42 -10.29 13.09
N LYS A 139 8.40 -9.92 12.27
CA LYS A 139 9.42 -8.92 12.63
C LYS A 139 8.85 -7.51 12.60
N LYS A 140 8.01 -7.21 11.61
CA LYS A 140 7.26 -5.96 11.48
C LYS A 140 5.81 -6.18 11.92
N ARG A 141 5.44 -5.63 13.07
CA ARG A 141 4.04 -5.60 13.52
C ARG A 141 3.33 -4.36 12.99
N ARG A 142 2.18 -4.55 12.37
CA ARG A 142 1.39 -3.48 11.74
C ARG A 142 -0.09 -3.67 12.04
N GLN A 143 -0.87 -2.65 11.70
CA GLN A 143 -2.32 -2.73 11.61
C GLN A 143 -2.70 -2.29 10.21
N LEU A 144 -3.40 -3.14 9.46
CA LEU A 144 -3.98 -2.80 8.15
C LEU A 144 -5.32 -2.12 8.32
N LEU A 145 -5.61 -1.15 7.46
CA LEU A 145 -6.89 -0.47 7.38
C LEU A 145 -7.24 -0.21 5.91
N TRP A 146 -8.47 -0.53 5.55
CA TRP A 146 -9.11 0.02 4.36
C TRP A 146 -9.62 1.43 4.68
N ILE A 147 -9.28 2.39 3.83
CA ILE A 147 -9.73 3.78 3.93
C ILE A 147 -10.46 4.10 2.64
N SER A 148 -11.71 4.56 2.74
CA SER A 148 -12.45 4.91 1.53
C SER A 148 -11.89 6.14 0.84
N ALA A 149 -12.12 6.26 -0.46
CA ALA A 149 -11.70 7.40 -1.24
C ALA A 149 -12.14 8.74 -0.61
N ASP A 150 -13.41 8.84 -0.20
CA ASP A 150 -13.95 10.05 0.45
C ASP A 150 -13.24 10.38 1.76
N GLN A 151 -12.97 9.36 2.60
CA GLN A 151 -12.22 9.54 3.83
C GLN A 151 -10.77 9.96 3.57
N LEU A 152 -10.13 9.37 2.55
CA LEU A 152 -8.76 9.67 2.17
C LEU A 152 -8.63 11.10 1.64
N LEU A 153 -9.51 11.51 0.72
CA LEU A 153 -9.58 12.87 0.18
C LEU A 153 -9.84 13.89 1.29
N LYS A 154 -10.80 13.61 2.18
CA LYS A 154 -11.04 14.45 3.37
C LYS A 154 -9.80 14.56 4.25
N THR A 155 -9.03 13.49 4.39
CA THR A 155 -7.79 13.50 5.16
C THR A 155 -6.72 14.38 4.50
N TYR A 156 -6.55 14.28 3.17
CA TYR A 156 -5.66 15.19 2.41
C TYR A 156 -6.03 16.66 2.63
N ALA A 157 -7.32 16.99 2.50
CA ALA A 157 -7.80 18.37 2.59
C ALA A 157 -7.75 18.95 4.03
N GLN A 158 -8.13 18.17 5.04
CA GLN A 158 -8.40 18.69 6.38
C GLN A 158 -7.37 18.31 7.43
N SER A 159 -6.66 17.19 7.25
CA SER A 159 -5.74 16.67 8.26
C SER A 159 -4.55 15.91 7.65
N PRO A 160 -3.79 16.53 6.73
CA PRO A 160 -2.71 15.86 5.99
C PRO A 160 -1.58 15.33 6.89
N ASP A 161 -1.46 15.82 8.13
CA ASP A 161 -0.51 15.28 9.11
C ASP A 161 -0.85 13.87 9.62
N ARG A 162 -2.09 13.41 9.42
CA ARG A 162 -2.48 12.01 9.65
C ARG A 162 -1.95 11.07 8.56
N LEU A 163 -1.49 11.60 7.44
CA LEU A 163 -0.83 10.85 6.38
C LEU A 163 0.68 10.90 6.61
N TRP A 164 1.36 9.75 6.49
CA TRP A 164 2.81 9.75 6.58
C TRP A 164 3.41 10.61 5.46
N LYS A 165 4.58 11.22 5.72
CA LYS A 165 5.23 12.15 4.77
C LYS A 165 5.43 11.62 3.35
N ARG A 166 5.37 10.31 3.12
CA ARG A 166 5.44 9.74 1.76
C ARG A 166 4.11 9.81 1.03
N VAL A 167 3.01 9.65 1.76
CA VAL A 167 1.63 9.69 1.26
C VAL A 167 1.17 11.13 1.10
N ARG A 168 1.37 11.98 2.11
CA ARG A 168 0.93 13.39 2.08
C ARG A 168 1.69 14.27 1.08
N GLN A 169 2.80 13.78 0.55
CA GLN A 169 3.66 14.48 -0.42
C GLN A 169 3.53 13.88 -1.82
N LEU A 170 2.54 13.03 -2.09
CA LEU A 170 2.31 12.51 -3.43
C LEU A 170 1.74 13.61 -4.33
N GLU A 171 2.46 13.89 -5.42
CA GLU A 171 2.07 14.90 -6.40
C GLU A 171 0.80 14.46 -7.14
N GLY A 172 -0.23 15.31 -7.10
CA GLY A 172 -1.50 15.05 -7.79
C GLY A 172 -2.33 13.90 -7.23
N ALA A 173 -2.08 13.45 -5.99
CA ALA A 173 -2.77 12.28 -5.42
C ALA A 173 -4.29 12.45 -5.38
N GLU A 174 -4.80 13.61 -4.95
CA GLU A 174 -6.25 13.87 -4.90
C GLU A 174 -6.89 13.78 -6.29
N ALA A 175 -6.24 14.33 -7.31
CA ALA A 175 -6.71 14.26 -8.69
C ALA A 175 -6.69 12.81 -9.23
N LEU A 176 -5.64 12.04 -8.92
CA LEU A 176 -5.58 10.63 -9.29
C LEU A 176 -6.66 9.80 -8.57
N ILE A 177 -6.91 10.04 -7.28
CA ILE A 177 -7.97 9.35 -6.53
C ILE A 177 -9.33 9.63 -7.17
N HIS A 178 -9.64 10.89 -7.51
CA HIS A 178 -10.86 11.22 -8.23
C HIS A 178 -10.94 10.55 -9.61
N LYS A 179 -9.82 10.47 -10.34
CA LYS A 179 -9.75 9.76 -11.62
C LYS A 179 -10.09 8.27 -11.44
N ILE A 180 -9.54 7.62 -10.42
CA ILE A 180 -9.81 6.20 -10.11
C ILE A 180 -11.29 6.03 -9.71
N GLN A 181 -11.85 6.93 -8.88
CA GLN A 181 -13.29 6.88 -8.56
C GLN A 181 -14.16 6.99 -9.81
N ALA A 182 -13.79 7.86 -10.75
CA ALA A 182 -14.54 8.07 -11.99
C ALA A 182 -14.41 6.92 -12.99
N SER A 183 -13.36 6.09 -12.90
CA SER A 183 -13.24 4.88 -13.73
C SER A 183 -14.02 3.68 -13.17
N LEU A 184 -14.59 3.79 -11.96
CA LEU A 184 -15.43 2.74 -11.42
C LEU A 184 -16.73 2.62 -12.21
N PRO A 185 -17.18 1.39 -12.53
CA PRO A 185 -18.46 1.21 -13.20
C PRO A 185 -19.58 1.75 -12.31
N LEU A 186 -20.34 2.72 -12.83
CA LEU A 186 -21.54 3.26 -12.19
C LEU A 186 -22.54 2.12 -11.96
N GLY A 187 -22.83 1.78 -10.70
CA GLY A 187 -23.97 0.91 -10.36
C GLY A 187 -23.67 -0.47 -9.77
N ALA A 188 -22.51 -0.70 -9.14
CA ALA A 188 -22.35 -1.86 -8.25
C ALA A 188 -22.96 -1.57 -6.86
N VAL A 189 -24.30 -1.45 -6.81
CA VAL A 189 -25.11 -1.43 -5.58
C VAL A 189 -26.11 -2.58 -5.65
#